data_AF-A0A074VYH4-F1
#
_entry.id   AF-A0A074VYH4-F1
#
_cell.length_a   1.000
_cell.length_b   1.000
_cell.length_c   1.000
_cell.angle_alpha   90.00
_cell.angle_beta   90.00
_cell.angle_gamma   90.00
#
_symmetry.space_group_name_H-M   'P 1'
#
loop_
_entity.id
_entity.type
_entity.pdbx_description
1 polymer ?
#
loop_
_entity_poly.entity_id
_entity_poly.type
_entity_poly.pdbx_seq_one_letter_code
_entity_poly.pdbx_strand_id
1 'polypeptide(L)'
;MSPPQRQRRDFNKFPTTQLFFLALVRVAEPIALTSIFPYAWKLVLDFNVTDRANASFYAGLLISAFALAESLTGLYWGGLSDRIGRKPVLLLGSAGTMLSLLLVGISTNFWMALAGRAIGGFLNGNIGVIQTMVGELTVNPKHEPRAYSVMPFVWSIGTIIGPSIGGIFSAPADNFPDVFSPHGIFAKFPYLLPNLICAALMLFSIICGFFFLEETHPDMQPWSTVDDLQHTEAETPLFAAQAGTTTAAVDLRNESYGTFNKVVQDQEWNVMPDGTDAPKEAEPQDQVVFTKRVVMLIIALGIFTYHSMSYDHLLPIFFQDSRVESRVHGSKLSSMAGGLGLTIQDVGVVMSVNGIIALGVQAIVFPLAAAWLGVWKLFIVTTILHPLAYIIVPYLVLLPEEWLYPGIYACLTVRNIFAILVYPVILILLKEASPAPSCLGKINGLAASTGAACRTLASPIAGILYGIGIDIDFTALAWWVSGGVAIVGAIQVFFINRKKSSEWHQVRARAPCRFMPPEEHRQDIVHIVVQDEEEQEVEANEQQRLLA
;
A
#
# COMPACT_ATOMS: atom_id res chain seq x y z
N MET A 1 -23.67 -45.20 -9.17
CA MET A 1 -23.12 -43.94 -9.70
C MET A 1 -22.16 -43.40 -8.69
N SER A 2 -20.86 -43.60 -8.90
CA SER A 2 -19.82 -42.86 -8.19
C SER A 2 -20.04 -41.37 -8.46
N PRO A 3 -19.94 -40.49 -7.45
CA PRO A 3 -19.99 -39.06 -7.70
C PRO A 3 -18.88 -38.69 -8.70
N PRO A 4 -19.12 -37.75 -9.62
CA PRO A 4 -18.08 -37.32 -10.55
C PRO A 4 -16.87 -36.88 -9.72
N GLN A 5 -15.74 -37.55 -9.93
CA GLN A 5 -14.46 -37.12 -9.35
C GLN A 5 -14.20 -35.70 -9.82
N ARG A 6 -14.46 -34.71 -8.95
CA ARG A 6 -14.09 -33.33 -9.20
C ARG A 6 -12.59 -33.31 -9.45
N GLN A 7 -12.22 -32.75 -10.59
CA GLN A 7 -10.87 -32.74 -11.13
C GLN A 7 -9.89 -32.21 -10.09
N ARG A 8 -8.95 -33.05 -9.64
CA ARG A 8 -7.92 -32.68 -8.65
C ARG A 8 -7.16 -31.47 -9.20
N ARG A 9 -7.09 -30.38 -8.45
CA ARG A 9 -6.40 -29.16 -8.88
C ARG A 9 -4.94 -29.51 -9.17
N ASP A 10 -4.48 -29.16 -10.38
CA ASP A 10 -3.07 -29.32 -10.74
C ASP A 10 -2.27 -28.22 -10.05
N PHE A 11 -1.57 -28.56 -8.97
CA PHE A 11 -0.76 -27.65 -8.17
C PHE A 11 0.42 -27.04 -8.95
N ASN A 12 0.79 -27.61 -10.11
CA ASN A 12 1.84 -27.05 -10.95
C ASN A 12 1.33 -25.96 -11.92
N LYS A 13 0.01 -25.89 -12.15
CA LYS A 13 -0.60 -24.95 -13.11
C LYS A 13 -0.91 -23.61 -12.43
N PHE A 14 -0.57 -22.51 -13.10
CA PHE A 14 -0.90 -21.16 -12.62
C PHE A 14 -2.42 -20.98 -12.51
N PRO A 15 -2.97 -20.57 -11.35
CA PRO A 15 -4.41 -20.48 -11.09
C PRO A 15 -5.04 -19.23 -11.74
N THR A 16 -4.86 -19.07 -13.05
CA THR A 16 -5.23 -17.87 -13.82
C THR A 16 -6.69 -17.49 -13.63
N THR A 17 -7.60 -18.46 -13.71
CA THR A 17 -9.04 -18.22 -13.64
C THR A 17 -9.48 -17.73 -12.25
N GLN A 18 -8.99 -18.36 -11.18
CA GLN A 18 -9.34 -17.97 -9.81
C GLN A 18 -8.70 -16.62 -9.45
N LEU A 19 -7.45 -16.37 -9.87
CA LEU A 19 -6.81 -15.06 -9.68
C LEU A 19 -7.52 -13.95 -10.48
N PHE A 20 -8.04 -14.25 -11.66
CA PHE A 20 -8.83 -13.29 -12.45
C PHE A 20 -10.13 -12.93 -11.73
N PHE A 21 -10.89 -13.90 -11.21
CA PHE A 21 -12.11 -13.60 -10.45
C PHE A 21 -11.81 -12.87 -9.13
N LEU A 22 -10.72 -13.24 -8.44
CA LEU A 22 -10.28 -12.53 -7.25
C LEU A 22 -9.89 -11.08 -7.58
N ALA A 23 -9.17 -10.85 -8.68
CA ALA A 23 -8.84 -9.52 -9.18
C ALA A 23 -10.09 -8.72 -9.55
N LEU A 24 -11.08 -9.34 -10.19
CA LEU A 24 -12.35 -8.71 -10.54
C LEU A 24 -13.16 -8.29 -9.31
N VAL A 25 -13.22 -9.15 -8.29
CA VAL A 25 -13.84 -8.81 -6.99
C VAL A 25 -13.08 -7.65 -6.36
N ARG A 26 -11.74 -7.67 -6.43
CA ARG A 26 -10.89 -6.63 -5.85
C ARG A 26 -10.98 -5.29 -6.59
N VAL A 27 -11.14 -5.24 -7.92
CA VAL A 27 -11.15 -3.99 -8.71
C VAL A 27 -12.21 -2.99 -8.23
N ALA A 28 -13.41 -3.46 -7.90
CA ALA A 28 -14.51 -2.57 -7.55
C ALA A 28 -14.25 -1.76 -6.26
N GLU A 29 -13.45 -2.30 -5.35
CA GLU A 29 -13.22 -1.69 -4.04
C GLU A 29 -12.29 -0.46 -4.08
N PRO A 30 -11.10 -0.49 -4.70
CA PRO A 30 -10.30 0.69 -4.94
C PRO A 30 -11.03 1.77 -5.76
N ILE A 31 -11.90 1.38 -6.72
CA ILE A 31 -12.77 2.33 -7.44
C ILE A 31 -13.67 3.08 -6.45
N ALA A 32 -14.37 2.34 -5.59
CA ALA A 32 -15.27 2.90 -4.58
C ALA A 32 -14.55 3.79 -3.55
N LEU A 33 -13.34 3.41 -3.13
CA LEU A 33 -12.56 4.16 -2.13
C LEU A 33 -12.05 5.48 -2.69
N THR A 34 -11.59 5.49 -3.93
CA THR A 34 -10.97 6.68 -4.55
C THR A 34 -11.97 7.60 -5.23
N SER A 35 -13.19 7.13 -5.53
CA SER A 35 -14.20 7.95 -6.20
C SER A 35 -14.64 9.17 -5.41
N ILE A 36 -14.47 9.20 -4.09
CA ILE A 36 -14.87 10.37 -3.28
C ILE A 36 -13.91 11.54 -3.36
N PHE A 37 -12.62 11.31 -3.65
CA PHE A 37 -11.61 12.36 -3.54
C PHE A 37 -11.93 13.63 -4.35
N PRO A 38 -12.43 13.55 -5.60
CA PRO A 38 -12.77 14.73 -6.38
C PRO A 38 -13.88 15.57 -5.77
N TYR A 39 -14.84 14.98 -5.05
CA TYR A 39 -16.04 15.70 -4.58
C TYR A 39 -16.16 15.80 -3.06
N ALA A 40 -15.28 15.18 -2.27
CA ALA A 40 -15.37 15.13 -0.81
C ALA A 40 -15.52 16.53 -0.17
N TRP A 41 -14.71 17.48 -0.64
CA TRP A 41 -14.72 18.84 -0.12
C TRP A 41 -15.98 19.60 -0.51
N LYS A 42 -16.40 19.53 -1.78
CA LYS A 42 -17.66 20.14 -2.23
C LYS A 42 -18.86 19.55 -1.49
N LEU A 43 -18.88 18.23 -1.26
CA LEU A 43 -19.93 17.56 -0.51
C LEU A 43 -20.08 18.11 0.91
N VAL A 44 -18.97 18.41 1.59
CA VAL A 44 -19.00 19.06 2.91
C VAL A 44 -19.52 20.50 2.82
N LEU A 45 -19.12 21.26 1.80
CA LEU A 45 -19.62 22.62 1.57
C LEU A 45 -21.13 22.63 1.32
N ASP A 46 -21.64 21.70 0.53
CA ASP A 46 -23.07 21.62 0.19
C ASP A 46 -23.94 21.26 1.41
N PHE A 47 -23.39 20.54 2.38
CA PHE A 47 -24.07 20.29 3.65
C PHE A 47 -24.15 21.49 4.59
N ASN A 48 -23.43 22.59 4.31
CA ASN A 48 -23.43 23.81 5.11
C ASN A 48 -23.20 23.56 6.61
N VAL A 49 -22.40 22.53 6.95
CA VAL A 49 -22.10 22.15 8.34
C VAL A 49 -21.10 23.12 9.00
N THR A 50 -20.28 23.77 8.19
CA THR A 50 -19.19 24.63 8.63
C THR A 50 -18.83 25.63 7.52
N ASP A 51 -18.05 26.64 7.88
CA ASP A 51 -17.39 27.60 7.00
C ASP A 51 -16.34 26.97 6.07
N ARG A 52 -15.95 27.72 5.02
CA ARG A 52 -15.01 27.27 3.99
C ARG A 52 -13.65 26.84 4.56
N ALA A 53 -13.14 27.53 5.59
CA ALA A 53 -11.83 27.20 6.18
C ALA A 53 -11.88 25.82 6.86
N ASN A 54 -12.92 25.57 7.66
CA ASN A 54 -13.09 24.29 8.34
C ASN A 54 -13.57 23.15 7.42
N ALA A 55 -14.16 23.43 6.25
CA ALA A 55 -14.64 22.39 5.33
C ALA A 55 -13.55 21.37 4.95
N SER A 56 -12.30 21.83 4.85
CA SER A 56 -11.12 20.99 4.56
C SER A 56 -10.84 19.97 5.67
N PHE A 57 -11.07 20.32 6.94
CA PHE A 57 -10.95 19.40 8.08
C PHE A 57 -12.06 18.33 8.06
N TYR A 58 -13.31 18.75 7.84
CA TYR A 58 -14.46 17.84 7.77
C TYR A 58 -14.37 16.87 6.57
N ALA A 59 -13.86 17.33 5.43
CA ALA A 59 -13.56 16.45 4.30
C ALA A 59 -12.48 15.41 4.67
N GLY A 60 -11.48 15.84 5.45
CA GLY A 60 -10.44 14.96 5.98
C GLY A 60 -11.00 13.90 6.91
N LEU A 61 -11.94 14.26 7.80
CA LEU A 61 -12.66 13.32 8.66
C LEU A 61 -13.47 12.30 7.85
N LEU A 62 -14.16 12.76 6.79
CA LEU A 62 -14.95 11.88 5.94
C LEU A 62 -14.09 10.85 5.20
N ILE A 63 -12.92 11.26 4.72
CA ILE A 63 -11.95 10.38 4.05
C ILE A 63 -11.31 9.41 5.05
N SER A 64 -10.89 9.90 6.22
CA SER A 64 -10.19 9.08 7.22
C SER A 64 -11.10 8.11 7.97
N ALA A 65 -12.40 8.40 8.09
CA ALA A 65 -13.35 7.55 8.82
C ALA A 65 -13.41 6.11 8.29
N PHE A 66 -13.33 5.93 6.97
CA PHE A 66 -13.30 4.60 6.37
C PHE A 66 -12.05 3.82 6.81
N ALA A 67 -10.87 4.41 6.62
CA ALA A 67 -9.59 3.78 6.95
C ALA A 67 -9.43 3.52 8.46
N LEU A 68 -9.94 4.43 9.29
CA LEU A 68 -9.97 4.26 10.74
C LEU A 68 -10.82 3.06 11.12
N ALA A 69 -12.07 3.00 10.65
CA ALA A 69 -12.97 1.91 10.97
C ALA A 69 -12.43 0.56 10.48
N GLU A 70 -11.91 0.50 9.25
CA GLU A 70 -11.24 -0.68 8.67
C GLU A 70 -10.04 -1.13 9.50
N SER A 71 -9.21 -0.20 9.97
CA SER A 71 -8.03 -0.54 10.78
C SER A 71 -8.39 -1.15 12.14
N LEU A 72 -9.52 -0.74 12.73
CA LEU A 72 -10.00 -1.27 14.00
C LEU A 72 -10.61 -2.67 13.85
N THR A 73 -11.24 -2.96 12.71
CA THR A 73 -11.91 -4.24 12.45
C THR A 73 -11.08 -5.24 11.66
N GLY A 74 -9.94 -4.84 11.10
CA GLY A 74 -9.11 -5.69 10.24
C GLY A 74 -8.72 -7.03 10.88
N LEU A 75 -8.30 -7.02 12.17
CA LEU A 75 -7.98 -8.25 12.91
C LEU A 75 -9.20 -9.14 13.10
N TYR A 76 -10.37 -8.53 13.37
CA TYR A 76 -11.61 -9.26 13.56
C TYR A 76 -12.04 -9.99 12.28
N TRP A 77 -12.01 -9.31 11.13
CA TRP A 77 -12.40 -9.91 9.84
C TRP A 77 -11.46 -11.01 9.39
N GLY A 78 -10.17 -10.87 9.66
CA GLY A 78 -9.20 -11.92 9.38
C GLY A 78 -9.48 -13.19 10.17
N GLY A 79 -9.61 -13.08 11.50
CA GLY A 79 -9.96 -14.22 12.34
C GLY A 79 -11.35 -14.80 12.06
N LEU A 80 -12.29 -13.96 11.61
CA LEU A 80 -13.59 -14.45 11.15
C LEU A 80 -13.44 -15.25 9.85
N SER A 81 -12.58 -14.83 8.92
CA SER A 81 -12.34 -15.56 7.67
C SER A 81 -11.67 -16.93 7.87
N ASP A 82 -10.91 -17.11 8.95
CA ASP A 82 -10.40 -18.41 9.38
C ASP A 82 -11.50 -19.33 9.94
N ARG A 83 -12.63 -18.77 10.38
CA ARG A 83 -13.73 -19.55 11.01
C ARG A 83 -14.88 -19.87 10.07
N ILE A 84 -15.19 -18.97 9.14
CA ILE A 84 -16.34 -19.13 8.25
C ILE A 84 -15.96 -19.30 6.77
N GLY A 85 -14.66 -19.21 6.43
CA GLY A 85 -14.15 -19.25 5.07
C GLY A 85 -13.78 -17.87 4.52
N ARG A 86 -12.89 -17.84 3.52
CA ARG A 86 -12.39 -16.60 2.89
C ARG A 86 -13.44 -15.96 1.99
N LYS A 87 -14.11 -16.77 1.17
CA LYS A 87 -15.10 -16.30 0.19
C LYS A 87 -16.28 -15.56 0.85
N PRO A 88 -16.97 -16.08 1.89
CA PRO A 88 -18.11 -15.38 2.47
C PRO A 88 -17.71 -14.07 3.16
N VAL A 89 -16.54 -14.01 3.81
CA VAL A 89 -16.04 -12.76 4.40
C VAL A 89 -15.76 -11.72 3.32
N LEU A 90 -15.09 -12.12 2.23
CA LEU A 90 -14.79 -11.22 1.11
C LEU A 90 -16.06 -10.62 0.48
N LEU A 91 -17.10 -11.45 0.28
CA LEU A 91 -18.37 -10.99 -0.27
C LEU A 91 -19.14 -10.09 0.71
N LEU A 92 -19.10 -10.40 2.01
CA LEU A 92 -19.73 -9.58 3.03
C LEU A 92 -19.07 -8.20 3.14
N GLY A 93 -17.74 -8.11 3.10
CA GLY A 93 -17.03 -6.84 3.10
C GLY A 93 -17.26 -6.00 1.85
N SER A 94 -17.40 -6.66 0.70
CA SER A 94 -17.82 -6.00 -0.55
C SER A 94 -19.25 -5.46 -0.44
N ALA A 95 -20.18 -6.22 0.16
CA ALA A 95 -21.54 -5.77 0.43
C ALA A 95 -21.59 -4.59 1.42
N GLY A 96 -20.74 -4.60 2.44
CA GLY A 96 -20.57 -3.49 3.38
C GLY A 96 -20.10 -2.21 2.70
N THR A 97 -19.14 -2.33 1.77
CA THR A 97 -18.69 -1.20 0.93
C THR A 97 -19.79 -0.69 0.02
N MET A 98 -20.57 -1.59 -0.59
CA MET A 98 -21.74 -1.22 -1.40
C MET A 98 -22.78 -0.45 -0.56
N LEU A 99 -23.08 -0.91 0.66
CA LEU A 99 -23.97 -0.22 1.59
C LEU A 99 -23.45 1.18 1.94
N SER A 100 -22.14 1.32 2.17
CA SER A 100 -21.48 2.60 2.43
C SER A 100 -21.68 3.61 1.28
N LEU A 101 -21.47 3.18 0.03
CA LEU A 101 -21.68 4.01 -1.15
C LEU A 101 -23.12 4.49 -1.25
N LEU A 102 -24.09 3.60 -1.05
CA LEU A 102 -25.50 3.95 -1.09
C LEU A 102 -25.88 4.94 0.00
N LEU A 103 -25.40 4.74 1.24
CA LEU A 103 -25.64 5.65 2.36
C LEU A 103 -25.04 7.04 2.12
N VAL A 104 -23.83 7.12 1.58
CA VAL A 104 -23.19 8.40 1.21
C VAL A 104 -23.93 9.05 0.04
N GLY A 105 -24.36 8.27 -0.96
CA GLY A 105 -25.09 8.78 -2.12
C GLY A 105 -26.43 9.44 -1.77
N ILE A 106 -27.16 8.89 -0.78
CA ILE A 106 -28.45 9.44 -0.32
C ILE A 106 -28.31 10.35 0.90
N SER A 107 -27.09 10.70 1.31
CA SER A 107 -26.87 11.46 2.53
C SER A 107 -27.42 12.89 2.42
N THR A 108 -28.15 13.34 3.44
CA THR A 108 -28.74 14.69 3.53
C THR A 108 -27.96 15.62 4.45
N ASN A 109 -27.02 15.07 5.22
CA ASN A 109 -26.19 15.82 6.16
C ASN A 109 -24.83 15.14 6.32
N PHE A 110 -23.87 15.90 6.84
CA PHE A 110 -22.49 15.44 7.04
C PHE A 110 -22.39 14.19 7.92
N TRP A 111 -23.14 14.13 9.03
CA TRP A 111 -23.05 13.01 9.97
C TRP A 111 -23.55 11.69 9.37
N MET A 112 -24.56 11.75 8.50
CA MET A 112 -25.03 10.58 7.75
C MET A 112 -23.98 10.09 6.76
N ALA A 113 -23.30 10.99 6.05
CA ALA A 113 -22.18 10.63 5.16
C ALA A 113 -21.01 10.02 5.95
N LEU A 114 -20.66 10.63 7.09
CA LEU A 114 -19.60 10.15 7.98
C LEU A 114 -19.93 8.75 8.55
N ALA A 115 -21.16 8.54 9.03
CA ALA A 115 -21.62 7.25 9.50
C ALA A 115 -21.61 6.20 8.37
N GLY A 116 -22.05 6.57 7.17
CA GLY A 116 -21.97 5.72 5.99
C GLY A 116 -20.53 5.26 5.71
N ARG A 117 -19.54 6.16 5.82
CA ARG A 117 -18.12 5.83 5.67
C ARG A 117 -17.59 4.93 6.77
N ALA A 118 -17.93 5.22 8.02
CA ALA A 118 -17.52 4.40 9.16
C ALA A 118 -18.12 2.98 9.08
N ILE A 119 -19.40 2.84 8.71
CA ILE A 119 -20.06 1.54 8.50
C ILE A 119 -19.36 0.77 7.37
N GLY A 120 -19.00 1.45 6.28
CA GLY A 120 -18.26 0.84 5.18
C GLY A 120 -16.92 0.25 5.61
N GLY A 121 -16.11 1.02 6.34
CA GLY A 121 -14.82 0.55 6.83
C GLY A 121 -14.98 -0.54 7.89
N PHE A 122 -15.94 -0.39 8.81
CA PHE A 122 -16.22 -1.37 9.85
C PHE A 122 -16.59 -2.74 9.26
N LEU A 123 -17.39 -2.75 8.18
CA LEU A 123 -17.82 -3.98 7.51
C LEU A 123 -16.78 -4.54 6.52
N ASN A 124 -15.74 -3.78 6.17
CA ASN A 124 -14.77 -4.18 5.15
C ASN A 124 -13.44 -4.63 5.77
N GLY A 125 -13.14 -5.93 5.66
CA GLY A 125 -11.84 -6.52 6.01
C GLY A 125 -11.13 -7.17 4.81
N ASN A 126 -11.51 -6.80 3.59
CA ASN A 126 -11.14 -7.52 2.37
C ASN A 126 -9.63 -7.48 2.08
N ILE A 127 -8.93 -6.40 2.45
CA ILE A 127 -7.50 -6.25 2.17
C ILE A 127 -6.69 -7.41 2.74
N GLY A 128 -6.97 -7.82 3.99
CA GLY A 128 -6.29 -8.94 4.62
C GLY A 128 -6.70 -10.29 4.00
N VAL A 129 -8.00 -10.52 3.87
CA VAL A 129 -8.55 -11.79 3.35
C VAL A 129 -8.05 -12.10 1.95
N ILE A 130 -8.03 -11.11 1.05
CA ILE A 130 -7.58 -11.29 -0.34
C ILE A 130 -6.11 -11.68 -0.41
N GLN A 131 -5.25 -11.10 0.44
CA GLN A 131 -3.85 -11.47 0.47
C GLN A 131 -3.66 -12.93 0.91
N THR A 132 -4.45 -13.37 1.89
CA THR A 132 -4.49 -14.77 2.29
C THR A 132 -4.99 -15.67 1.15
N MET A 133 -6.05 -15.28 0.45
CA MET A 133 -6.57 -16.04 -0.70
C MET A 133 -5.53 -16.16 -1.82
N VAL A 134 -4.76 -15.11 -2.13
CA VAL A 134 -3.68 -15.19 -3.14
C VAL A 134 -2.66 -16.26 -2.75
N GLY A 135 -2.18 -16.22 -1.50
CA GLY A 135 -1.20 -17.19 -1.02
C GLY A 135 -1.74 -18.62 -1.03
N GLU A 136 -2.99 -18.83 -0.59
CA GLU A 136 -3.66 -20.13 -0.62
C GLU A 136 -3.91 -20.62 -2.06
N LEU A 137 -4.11 -19.73 -3.03
CA LEU A 137 -4.26 -20.09 -4.44
C LEU A 137 -2.92 -20.47 -5.08
N THR A 138 -1.81 -19.91 -4.64
CA THR A 138 -0.49 -20.04 -5.28
C THR A 138 0.41 -20.99 -4.50
N VAL A 139 0.16 -22.29 -4.62
CA VAL A 139 0.93 -23.34 -3.92
C VAL A 139 2.36 -23.47 -4.46
N ASN A 140 2.58 -23.16 -5.75
CA ASN A 140 3.91 -23.24 -6.34
C ASN A 140 4.70 -21.93 -6.12
N PRO A 141 5.86 -21.97 -5.43
CA PRO A 141 6.68 -20.79 -5.17
C PRO A 141 7.10 -20.03 -6.43
N LYS A 142 7.25 -20.70 -7.57
CA LYS A 142 7.60 -20.05 -8.86
C LYS A 142 6.53 -19.08 -9.36
N HIS A 143 5.29 -19.29 -8.94
CA HIS A 143 4.13 -18.53 -9.39
C HIS A 143 3.75 -17.39 -8.44
N GLU A 144 4.25 -17.42 -7.19
CA GLU A 144 3.92 -16.42 -6.16
C GLU A 144 4.23 -14.98 -6.59
N PRO A 145 5.43 -14.63 -7.09
CA PRO A 145 5.74 -13.22 -7.41
C PRO A 145 4.77 -12.63 -8.45
N ARG A 146 4.42 -13.44 -9.45
CA ARG A 146 3.48 -13.07 -10.50
C ARG A 146 2.04 -12.92 -9.99
N ALA A 147 1.64 -13.70 -9.00
CA ALA A 147 0.30 -13.59 -8.41
C ALA A 147 0.19 -12.38 -7.48
N TYR A 148 1.19 -12.13 -6.64
CA TYR A 148 1.22 -10.95 -5.77
C TYR A 148 1.31 -9.64 -6.56
N SER A 149 1.90 -9.63 -7.75
CA SER A 149 1.93 -8.43 -8.60
C SER A 149 0.56 -8.01 -9.16
N VAL A 150 -0.43 -8.90 -9.17
CA VAL A 150 -1.79 -8.58 -9.64
C VAL A 150 -2.48 -7.58 -8.71
N MET A 151 -2.21 -7.65 -7.39
CA MET A 151 -2.92 -6.83 -6.41
C MET A 151 -2.60 -5.32 -6.51
N PRO A 152 -1.32 -4.90 -6.62
CA PRO A 152 -0.99 -3.51 -6.90
C PRO A 152 -1.55 -3.02 -8.24
N PHE A 153 -1.56 -3.86 -9.28
CA PHE A 153 -2.09 -3.50 -10.58
C PHE A 153 -3.60 -3.19 -10.52
N VAL A 154 -4.36 -4.03 -9.81
CA VAL A 154 -5.79 -3.80 -9.56
C VAL A 154 -6.03 -2.49 -8.81
N TRP A 155 -5.18 -2.17 -7.82
CA TRP A 155 -5.25 -0.90 -7.11
C TRP A 155 -5.04 0.30 -8.06
N SER A 156 -4.05 0.22 -8.97
CA SER A 156 -3.81 1.26 -9.98
C SER A 156 -5.01 1.46 -10.91
N ILE A 157 -5.71 0.40 -11.31
CA ILE A 157 -6.95 0.53 -12.10
C ILE A 157 -7.99 1.33 -11.32
N GLY A 158 -8.13 1.05 -10.02
CA GLY A 158 -9.04 1.78 -9.16
C GLY A 158 -8.71 3.27 -9.03
N THR A 159 -7.43 3.61 -8.85
CA THR A 159 -7.00 5.02 -8.75
C THR A 159 -7.16 5.78 -10.07
N ILE A 160 -7.22 5.08 -11.21
CA ILE A 160 -7.55 5.67 -12.51
C ILE A 160 -9.07 5.87 -12.64
N ILE A 161 -9.86 4.81 -12.44
CA ILE A 161 -11.30 4.84 -12.77
C ILE A 161 -12.12 5.57 -11.69
N GLY A 162 -11.77 5.39 -10.41
CA GLY A 162 -12.52 5.95 -9.28
C GLY A 162 -12.70 7.47 -9.37
N PRO A 163 -11.60 8.26 -9.44
CA PRO A 163 -11.70 9.71 -9.54
C PRO A 163 -12.43 10.20 -10.79
N SER A 164 -12.34 9.49 -11.92
CA SER A 164 -13.13 9.81 -13.12
C SER A 164 -14.62 9.70 -12.84
N ILE A 165 -15.07 8.59 -12.23
CA ILE A 165 -16.48 8.38 -11.89
C ILE A 165 -16.94 9.47 -10.92
N GLY A 166 -16.16 9.72 -9.87
CA GLY A 166 -16.45 10.73 -8.86
C GLY A 166 -16.53 12.14 -9.43
N GLY A 167 -15.59 12.51 -10.30
CA GLY A 167 -15.53 13.82 -10.92
C GLY A 167 -16.67 14.07 -11.90
N ILE A 168 -16.73 13.23 -12.95
CA ILE A 168 -17.62 13.43 -14.11
C ILE A 168 -19.08 13.35 -13.72
N PHE A 169 -19.46 12.38 -12.87
CA PHE A 169 -20.87 12.10 -12.57
C PHE A 169 -21.39 12.79 -11.31
N SER A 170 -20.55 13.50 -10.55
CA SER A 170 -21.02 14.38 -9.48
C SER A 170 -21.91 15.49 -10.04
N ALA A 171 -22.85 15.99 -9.23
CA ALA A 171 -23.77 17.08 -9.60
C ALA A 171 -24.37 16.96 -11.02
N PRO A 172 -25.02 15.82 -11.36
CA PRO A 172 -25.42 15.55 -12.74
C PRO A 172 -26.52 16.49 -13.25
N ALA A 173 -27.30 17.11 -12.35
CA ALA A 173 -28.27 18.14 -12.72
C ALA A 173 -27.62 19.41 -13.27
N ASP A 174 -26.41 19.74 -12.79
CA ASP A 174 -25.63 20.89 -13.26
C ASP A 174 -24.76 20.51 -14.46
N ASN A 175 -24.17 19.31 -14.43
CA ASN A 175 -23.22 18.84 -15.43
C ASN A 175 -23.87 18.27 -16.71
N PHE A 176 -25.09 17.74 -16.60
CA PHE A 176 -25.84 17.14 -17.72
C PHE A 176 -27.31 17.62 -17.71
N PRO A 177 -27.55 18.94 -17.87
CA PRO A 177 -28.88 19.53 -17.72
C PRO A 177 -29.89 19.03 -18.76
N ASP A 178 -29.41 18.56 -19.92
CA ASP A 178 -30.26 17.98 -20.98
C ASP A 178 -30.83 16.61 -20.60
N VAL A 179 -30.17 15.89 -19.69
CA VAL A 179 -30.53 14.50 -19.30
C VAL A 179 -31.17 14.46 -17.92
N PHE A 180 -30.74 15.32 -17.00
CA PHE A 180 -31.21 15.31 -15.61
C PHE A 180 -31.98 16.59 -15.29
N SER A 181 -33.21 16.43 -14.81
CA SER A 181 -34.05 17.56 -14.39
C SER A 181 -33.48 18.25 -13.14
N PRO A 182 -33.48 19.60 -13.10
CA PRO A 182 -33.12 20.39 -11.92
C PRO A 182 -33.99 20.13 -10.67
N HIS A 183 -35.15 19.50 -10.83
CA HIS A 183 -36.06 19.15 -9.73
C HIS A 183 -36.08 17.64 -9.43
N GLY A 184 -35.19 16.86 -10.04
CA GLY A 184 -35.14 15.41 -9.91
C GLY A 184 -34.43 14.93 -8.64
N ILE A 185 -34.41 13.60 -8.44
CA ILE A 185 -33.72 12.96 -7.31
C ILE A 185 -32.22 13.28 -7.28
N PHE A 186 -31.60 13.43 -8.45
CA PHE A 186 -30.18 13.74 -8.57
C PHE A 186 -29.84 15.22 -8.35
N ALA A 187 -30.82 16.12 -8.42
CA ALA A 187 -30.64 17.50 -7.96
C ALA A 187 -30.74 17.56 -6.43
N LYS A 188 -31.64 16.76 -5.82
CA LYS A 188 -31.72 16.62 -4.36
C LYS A 188 -30.51 15.91 -3.76
N PHE A 189 -29.96 14.94 -4.48
CA PHE A 189 -28.78 14.16 -4.08
C PHE A 189 -27.70 14.24 -5.17
N PRO A 190 -26.90 15.33 -5.23
CA PRO A 190 -25.89 15.58 -6.27
C PRO A 190 -24.84 14.47 -6.38
N TYR A 191 -24.60 13.75 -5.29
CA TYR A 191 -23.57 12.71 -5.20
C TYR A 191 -24.14 11.29 -5.34
N LEU A 192 -25.45 11.13 -5.60
CA LEU A 192 -26.07 9.80 -5.71
C LEU A 192 -25.59 9.03 -6.94
N LEU A 193 -25.51 9.69 -8.09
CA LEU A 193 -25.13 9.05 -9.36
C LEU A 193 -23.74 8.39 -9.33
N PRO A 194 -22.64 9.05 -8.92
CA PRO A 194 -21.33 8.41 -8.88
C PRO A 194 -21.31 7.23 -7.91
N ASN A 195 -22.00 7.35 -6.77
CA ASN A 195 -22.11 6.25 -5.81
C ASN A 195 -22.94 5.07 -6.34
N LEU A 196 -24.00 5.33 -7.13
CA LEU A 196 -24.80 4.29 -7.76
C LEU A 196 -24.01 3.51 -8.82
N ILE A 197 -23.18 4.20 -9.61
CA ILE A 197 -22.28 3.58 -10.59
C ILE A 197 -21.27 2.68 -9.87
N CYS A 198 -20.60 3.18 -8.82
CA CYS A 198 -19.67 2.38 -8.02
C CYS A 198 -20.38 1.19 -7.34
N ALA A 199 -21.60 1.38 -6.83
CA ALA A 199 -22.39 0.32 -6.22
C ALA A 199 -22.81 -0.76 -7.24
N ALA A 200 -23.15 -0.39 -8.47
CA ALA A 200 -23.45 -1.33 -9.54
C ALA A 200 -22.23 -2.15 -9.96
N LEU A 201 -21.04 -1.52 -10.06
CA LEU A 201 -19.78 -2.22 -10.30
C LEU A 201 -19.46 -3.18 -9.14
N MET A 202 -19.66 -2.75 -7.90
CA MET A 202 -19.48 -3.59 -6.71
C MET A 202 -20.45 -4.77 -6.71
N LEU A 203 -21.73 -4.56 -7.04
CA LEU A 203 -22.73 -5.61 -7.13
C LEU A 203 -22.35 -6.64 -8.20
N PHE A 204 -21.89 -6.19 -9.37
CA PHE A 204 -21.38 -7.08 -10.41
C PHE A 204 -20.21 -7.92 -9.91
N SER A 205 -19.23 -7.30 -9.23
CA SER A 205 -18.12 -8.00 -8.58
C SER A 205 -18.58 -9.02 -7.54
N ILE A 206 -19.57 -8.69 -6.71
CA ILE A 206 -20.16 -9.62 -5.72
C ILE A 206 -20.82 -10.82 -6.43
N ILE A 207 -21.60 -10.59 -7.49
CA ILE A 207 -22.26 -11.65 -8.27
C ILE A 207 -21.20 -12.57 -8.89
N CYS A 208 -20.18 -12.01 -9.52
CA CYS A 208 -19.08 -12.79 -10.10
C CYS A 208 -18.33 -13.59 -9.03
N GLY A 209 -18.00 -12.97 -7.89
CA GLY A 209 -17.37 -13.65 -6.77
C GLY A 209 -18.24 -14.77 -6.19
N PHE A 210 -19.55 -14.57 -6.10
CA PHE A 210 -20.47 -15.58 -5.60
C PHE A 210 -20.53 -16.82 -6.50
N PHE A 211 -20.62 -16.65 -7.82
CA PHE A 211 -20.76 -17.78 -8.76
C PHE A 211 -19.43 -18.43 -9.16
N PHE A 212 -18.35 -17.65 -9.31
CA PHE A 212 -17.13 -18.13 -9.95
C PHE A 212 -15.91 -18.25 -9.03
N LEU A 213 -15.86 -17.48 -7.93
CA LEU A 213 -14.76 -17.60 -6.98
C LEU A 213 -14.97 -18.84 -6.12
N GLU A 214 -13.94 -19.68 -6.02
CA GLU A 214 -13.96 -20.86 -5.15
C GLU A 214 -13.48 -20.51 -3.75
N GLU A 215 -13.93 -21.27 -2.75
CA GLU A 215 -13.42 -21.13 -1.38
C GLU A 215 -11.97 -21.63 -1.33
N THR A 216 -11.09 -20.82 -0.73
CA THR A 216 -9.65 -21.11 -0.64
C THR A 216 -9.23 -21.62 0.73
N HIS A 217 -10.07 -21.42 1.75
CA HIS A 217 -9.80 -21.86 3.11
C HIS A 217 -9.46 -23.37 3.15
N PRO A 218 -8.29 -23.79 3.69
CA PRO A 218 -7.80 -25.17 3.63
C PRO A 218 -8.83 -26.25 4.04
N ASP A 219 -9.52 -26.03 5.16
CA ASP A 219 -10.48 -27.01 5.68
C ASP A 219 -11.87 -26.95 5.04
N MET A 220 -12.17 -25.89 4.29
CA MET A 220 -13.52 -25.62 3.73
C MET A 220 -13.53 -25.67 2.21
N GLN A 221 -12.46 -26.17 1.60
CA GLN A 221 -12.39 -26.33 0.15
C GLN A 221 -13.40 -27.40 -0.29
N PRO A 222 -14.20 -27.17 -1.34
CA PRO A 222 -15.24 -28.11 -1.79
C PRO A 222 -14.70 -29.42 -2.40
N TRP A 223 -13.38 -29.65 -2.31
CA TRP A 223 -12.65 -30.84 -2.76
C TRP A 223 -11.70 -31.41 -1.69
N SER A 224 -11.70 -30.90 -0.44
CA SER A 224 -10.83 -31.42 0.62
C SER A 224 -11.16 -32.89 0.92
N THR A 225 -10.14 -33.74 0.91
CA THR A 225 -10.28 -35.15 1.34
C THR A 225 -9.87 -35.30 2.81
N VAL A 226 -10.32 -36.38 3.47
CA VAL A 226 -9.99 -36.66 4.89
C VAL A 226 -8.48 -36.72 5.13
N ASP A 227 -7.70 -37.18 4.14
CA ASP A 227 -6.23 -37.21 4.20
C ASP A 227 -5.60 -35.81 4.11
N ASP A 228 -6.22 -34.86 3.39
CA ASP A 228 -5.74 -33.46 3.32
C ASP A 228 -5.96 -32.73 4.67
N LEU A 229 -7.02 -33.10 5.40
CA LEU A 229 -7.36 -32.54 6.71
C LEU A 229 -6.44 -33.06 7.83
N GLN A 230 -5.86 -34.26 7.70
CA GLN A 230 -4.93 -34.84 8.69
C GLN A 230 -3.57 -34.12 8.75
N HIS A 231 -3.16 -33.46 7.66
CA HIS A 231 -1.93 -32.65 7.63
C HIS A 231 -2.17 -31.18 8.00
N THR A 232 -3.42 -30.78 8.26
CA THR A 232 -3.83 -29.39 8.51
C THR A 232 -4.05 -29.10 10.01
N GLU A 233 -3.57 -29.96 10.91
CA GLU A 233 -3.40 -29.64 12.34
C GLU A 233 -2.22 -28.66 12.56
N ALA A 234 -2.20 -27.54 11.84
CA ALA A 234 -1.45 -26.38 12.28
C ALA A 234 -2.36 -25.65 13.26
N GLU A 235 -2.02 -25.66 14.55
CA GLU A 235 -2.69 -24.83 15.56
C GLU A 235 -2.89 -23.42 14.97
N THR A 236 -4.13 -23.07 14.63
CA THR A 236 -4.49 -21.73 14.14
C THR A 236 -3.98 -20.72 15.15
N PRO A 237 -2.91 -19.95 14.85
CA PRO A 237 -2.45 -18.96 15.79
C PRO A 237 -3.56 -17.92 15.91
N LEU A 238 -4.05 -17.72 17.13
CA LEU A 238 -5.12 -16.76 17.48
C LEU A 238 -4.85 -15.30 17.04
N PHE A 239 -3.67 -15.03 16.48
CA PHE A 239 -3.27 -13.75 15.90
C PHE A 239 -2.38 -13.93 14.68
N ALA A 240 -2.95 -14.03 13.47
CA ALA A 240 -2.24 -13.76 12.23
C ALA A 240 -3.17 -13.42 11.06
N ALA A 241 -3.92 -12.32 11.18
CA ALA A 241 -4.48 -11.65 10.00
C ALA A 241 -3.69 -10.38 9.73
N GLN A 242 -2.57 -10.52 9.03
CA GLN A 242 -1.83 -9.37 8.53
C GLN A 242 -2.32 -9.03 7.13
N ALA A 243 -2.83 -7.81 6.98
CA ALA A 243 -2.75 -7.09 5.74
C ALA A 243 -1.27 -6.73 5.48
N GLY A 244 -0.53 -7.69 4.96
CA GLY A 244 0.79 -7.52 4.37
C GLY A 244 1.62 -8.79 4.52
N THR A 245 1.67 -9.60 3.45
CA THR A 245 2.56 -10.75 3.18
C THR A 245 2.16 -12.11 3.74
N THR A 246 1.74 -13.00 2.86
CA THR A 246 1.96 -14.45 3.00
C THR A 246 3.09 -14.83 2.03
N THR A 247 4.26 -15.19 2.54
CA THR A 247 5.23 -16.00 1.79
C THR A 247 5.12 -17.39 2.38
N ALA A 248 4.94 -18.42 1.54
CA ALA A 248 5.01 -19.80 1.96
C ALA A 248 6.37 -20.12 2.61
N ALA A 249 6.43 -21.22 3.36
CA ALA A 249 7.66 -21.74 3.93
C ALA A 249 8.77 -21.84 2.85
N VAL A 250 9.96 -21.34 3.18
CA VAL A 250 11.11 -21.23 2.27
C VAL A 250 11.60 -22.62 1.83
N ASP A 251 11.46 -22.95 0.54
CA ASP A 251 12.21 -24.01 -0.13
C ASP A 251 13.51 -23.41 -0.69
N LEU A 252 14.65 -23.97 -0.25
CA LEU A 252 16.02 -23.48 -0.49
C LEU A 252 16.52 -23.65 -1.95
N ARG A 253 15.65 -24.06 -2.88
CA ARG A 253 16.04 -24.46 -4.25
C ARG A 253 15.52 -23.57 -5.38
N ASN A 254 14.75 -22.52 -5.13
CA ASN A 254 14.13 -21.71 -6.20
C ASN A 254 14.62 -20.27 -6.28
N GLU A 255 15.17 -19.93 -7.44
CA GLU A 255 15.45 -18.58 -7.92
C GLU A 255 14.14 -17.85 -8.24
N SER A 256 13.77 -16.87 -7.40
CA SER A 256 12.68 -15.93 -7.66
C SER A 256 13.25 -14.53 -7.89
N TYR A 257 12.54 -13.69 -8.64
CA TYR A 257 13.01 -12.36 -9.05
C TYR A 257 12.70 -11.33 -7.95
N GLY A 258 13.74 -10.70 -7.37
CA GLY A 258 13.63 -9.65 -6.35
C GLY A 258 14.46 -9.90 -5.08
N THR A 259 15.76 -9.66 -5.18
CA THR A 259 16.76 -9.72 -4.08
C THR A 259 16.81 -11.06 -3.33
N PHE A 260 17.04 -12.15 -4.07
CA PHE A 260 17.09 -13.50 -3.53
C PHE A 260 18.53 -13.97 -3.33
N ASN A 261 18.97 -13.95 -2.08
CA ASN A 261 19.64 -15.05 -1.36
C ASN A 261 20.30 -14.45 -0.12
N LYS A 262 19.51 -14.21 0.92
CA LYS A 262 20.10 -14.16 2.26
C LYS A 262 20.25 -15.60 2.70
N VAL A 263 21.48 -16.11 2.68
CA VAL A 263 21.83 -17.32 3.45
C VAL A 263 21.26 -17.09 4.85
N VAL A 264 20.44 -18.02 5.32
CA VAL A 264 19.83 -17.93 6.65
C VAL A 264 20.98 -17.83 7.65
N GLN A 265 21.18 -16.60 8.14
CA GLN A 265 22.19 -16.25 9.11
C GLN A 265 21.83 -17.01 10.39
N ASP A 266 22.75 -17.87 10.83
CA ASP A 266 22.66 -18.73 12.03
C ASP A 266 21.84 -20.04 11.90
N GLN A 267 22.17 -20.91 10.95
CA GLN A 267 22.00 -22.34 11.20
C GLN A 267 23.30 -22.92 11.78
N GLU A 268 23.32 -23.21 13.08
CA GLU A 268 24.25 -24.21 13.62
C GLU A 268 23.81 -25.58 13.12
N TRP A 269 24.67 -26.24 12.34
CA TRP A 269 24.50 -27.63 11.95
C TRP A 269 25.30 -28.49 12.93
N ASN A 270 24.61 -29.17 13.85
CA ASN A 270 25.22 -30.23 14.65
C ASN A 270 25.19 -31.51 13.81
N VAL A 271 26.23 -31.69 13.01
CA VAL A 271 26.39 -32.88 12.18
C VAL A 271 27.11 -33.94 13.02
N MET A 272 26.50 -35.11 13.15
CA MET A 272 27.16 -36.27 13.77
C MET A 272 28.27 -36.81 12.84
N PRO A 273 29.26 -37.56 13.37
CA PRO A 273 30.38 -38.08 12.56
C PRO A 273 29.97 -39.00 11.39
N ASP A 274 28.73 -39.48 11.37
CA ASP A 274 28.13 -40.31 10.32
C ASP A 274 27.40 -39.49 9.23
N GLY A 275 27.41 -38.16 9.32
CA GLY A 275 26.74 -37.26 8.39
C GLY A 275 25.25 -37.07 8.66
N THR A 276 24.73 -37.57 9.78
CA THR A 276 23.33 -37.35 10.18
C THR A 276 23.17 -36.12 11.07
N ASP A 277 22.01 -35.47 10.96
CA ASP A 277 21.67 -34.30 11.79
C ASP A 277 21.36 -34.75 13.22
N ALA A 278 22.03 -34.16 14.22
CA ALA A 278 21.65 -34.36 15.61
C ALA A 278 20.25 -33.76 15.86
N PRO A 279 19.37 -34.41 16.67
CA PRO A 279 18.08 -33.86 17.02
C PRO A 279 18.27 -32.51 17.73
N LYS A 280 17.73 -31.43 17.13
CA LYS A 280 17.74 -30.09 17.72
C LYS A 280 16.74 -30.04 18.86
N GLU A 281 17.21 -30.05 20.11
CA GLU A 281 16.49 -29.32 21.16
C GLU A 281 16.60 -27.84 20.84
N ALA A 282 15.55 -27.28 20.25
CA ALA A 282 15.45 -25.85 20.04
C ALA A 282 15.29 -25.19 21.41
N GLU A 283 16.40 -24.76 22.02
CA GLU A 283 16.30 -23.76 23.08
C GLU A 283 15.58 -22.54 22.48
N PRO A 284 14.50 -22.04 23.10
CA PRO A 284 13.83 -20.85 22.63
C PRO A 284 14.76 -19.67 22.89
N GLN A 285 15.60 -19.33 21.91
CA GLN A 285 16.25 -18.03 21.90
C GLN A 285 15.14 -17.00 21.80
N ASP A 286 14.94 -16.24 22.88
CA ASP A 286 14.13 -15.02 22.90
C ASP A 286 14.73 -14.01 21.91
N GLN A 287 14.47 -14.22 20.61
CA GLN A 287 14.91 -13.31 19.58
C GLN A 287 14.16 -12.00 19.75
N VAL A 288 14.92 -10.93 19.95
CA VAL A 288 14.38 -9.57 20.02
C VAL A 288 13.81 -9.21 18.65
N VAL A 289 12.49 -9.37 18.52
CA VAL A 289 11.72 -9.13 17.28
C VAL A 289 11.92 -7.69 16.77
N PHE A 290 11.91 -6.73 17.69
CA PHE A 290 11.97 -5.30 17.37
C PHE A 290 13.39 -4.76 17.54
N THR A 291 14.24 -5.00 16.53
CA THR A 291 15.56 -4.37 16.48
C THR A 291 15.44 -2.87 16.21
N LYS A 292 16.44 -2.09 16.62
CA LYS A 292 16.49 -0.63 16.35
C LYS A 292 16.29 -0.33 14.86
N ARG A 293 16.82 -1.16 13.95
CA ARG A 293 16.66 -1.00 12.50
C ARG A 293 15.21 -1.21 12.06
N VAL A 294 14.56 -2.27 12.53
CA VAL A 294 13.15 -2.56 12.23
C VAL A 294 12.26 -1.43 12.72
N VAL A 295 12.44 -0.98 13.97
CA VAL A 295 11.67 0.13 14.53
C VAL A 295 11.85 1.41 13.72
N MET A 296 13.08 1.73 13.31
CA MET A 296 13.33 2.90 12.46
C MET A 296 12.67 2.81 11.08
N LEU A 297 12.63 1.62 10.46
CA LEU A 297 11.93 1.43 9.19
C LEU A 297 10.41 1.53 9.34
N ILE A 298 9.84 1.07 10.46
CA ILE A 298 8.42 1.26 10.78
C ILE A 298 8.10 2.75 10.98
N ILE A 299 8.97 3.50 11.67
CA ILE A 299 8.83 4.95 11.80
C ILE A 299 8.91 5.63 10.43
N ALA A 300 9.85 5.23 9.57
CA ALA A 300 9.98 5.76 8.21
C ALA A 300 8.70 5.52 7.39
N LEU A 301 8.11 4.32 7.50
CA LEU A 301 6.83 4.00 6.86
C LEU A 301 5.69 4.89 7.39
N GLY A 302 5.64 5.12 8.71
CA GLY A 302 4.67 6.02 9.33
C GLY A 302 4.77 7.45 8.82
N ILE A 303 5.99 8.00 8.78
CA ILE A 303 6.24 9.35 8.25
C ILE A 303 5.82 9.42 6.77
N PHE A 304 6.25 8.45 5.96
CA PHE A 304 5.90 8.38 4.54
C PHE A 304 4.39 8.36 4.31
N THR A 305 3.70 7.43 4.96
CA THR A 305 2.24 7.28 4.82
C THR A 305 1.48 8.50 5.32
N TYR A 306 1.97 9.18 6.36
CA TYR A 306 1.41 10.44 6.83
C TYR A 306 1.48 11.53 5.75
N HIS A 307 2.68 11.90 5.31
CA HIS A 307 2.80 13.03 4.39
C HIS A 307 2.21 12.71 3.01
N SER A 308 2.33 11.46 2.54
CA SER A 308 1.72 11.03 1.28
C SER A 308 0.19 11.18 1.32
N MET A 309 -0.44 10.77 2.42
CA MET A 309 -1.89 10.92 2.59
C MET A 309 -2.30 12.39 2.73
N SER A 310 -1.50 13.22 3.40
CA SER A 310 -1.74 14.68 3.43
C SER A 310 -1.74 15.26 2.02
N TYR A 311 -0.83 14.82 1.14
CA TYR A 311 -0.81 15.25 -0.26
C TYR A 311 -2.10 14.85 -0.99
N ASP A 312 -2.52 13.59 -0.88
CA ASP A 312 -3.74 13.09 -1.54
C ASP A 312 -5.01 13.80 -1.05
N HIS A 313 -5.05 14.21 0.21
CA HIS A 313 -6.15 14.99 0.77
C HIS A 313 -6.14 16.46 0.32
N LEU A 314 -4.98 17.11 0.33
CA LEU A 314 -4.84 18.52 -0.03
C LEU A 314 -5.02 18.78 -1.52
N LEU A 315 -4.62 17.84 -2.37
CA LEU A 315 -4.57 18.05 -3.82
C LEU A 315 -5.95 18.40 -4.43
N PRO A 316 -7.03 17.61 -4.21
CA PRO A 316 -8.34 17.92 -4.79
C PRO A 316 -8.93 19.21 -4.22
N ILE A 317 -8.67 19.50 -2.94
CA ILE A 317 -9.11 20.72 -2.26
C ILE A 317 -8.44 21.92 -2.92
N PHE A 318 -7.12 21.92 -3.00
CA PHE A 318 -6.34 22.99 -3.63
C PHE A 318 -6.72 23.22 -5.09
N PHE A 319 -7.05 22.16 -5.83
CA PHE A 319 -7.52 22.30 -7.21
C PHE A 319 -8.89 22.97 -7.31
N GLN A 320 -9.82 22.63 -6.43
CA GLN A 320 -11.19 23.19 -6.44
C GLN A 320 -11.31 24.56 -5.79
N ASP A 321 -10.43 24.86 -4.85
CA ASP A 321 -10.47 26.09 -4.08
C ASP A 321 -10.32 27.31 -4.99
N SER A 322 -11.12 28.36 -4.75
CA SER A 322 -11.23 29.48 -5.71
C SER A 322 -9.88 30.18 -5.92
N ARG A 323 -9.60 30.56 -7.17
CA ARG A 323 -8.45 31.40 -7.50
C ARG A 323 -8.69 32.82 -7.00
N VAL A 324 -7.75 33.38 -6.24
CA VAL A 324 -7.81 34.79 -5.82
C VAL A 324 -7.16 35.64 -6.91
N GLU A 325 -7.96 36.45 -7.63
CA GLU A 325 -7.41 37.38 -8.62
C GLU A 325 -6.62 38.49 -7.91
N SER A 326 -5.33 38.63 -8.24
CA SER A 326 -4.42 39.65 -7.68
C SER A 326 -4.76 41.11 -8.05
N ARG A 327 -5.99 41.42 -8.47
CA ARG A 327 -6.35 42.72 -9.09
C ARG A 327 -6.92 43.79 -8.15
N VAL A 328 -7.22 43.51 -6.88
CA VAL A 328 -8.01 44.47 -6.07
C VAL A 328 -7.26 45.14 -4.90
N HIS A 329 -6.07 44.69 -4.50
CA HIS A 329 -5.31 45.40 -3.45
C HIS A 329 -3.83 45.60 -3.86
N GLY A 330 -3.45 46.86 -4.05
CA GLY A 330 -2.12 47.32 -4.47
C GLY A 330 -0.97 47.07 -3.49
N SER A 331 -1.00 46.02 -2.68
CA SER A 331 0.14 45.55 -1.90
C SER A 331 -0.07 44.13 -1.40
N LYS A 332 0.53 43.15 -2.09
CA LYS A 332 1.15 41.91 -1.55
C LYS A 332 1.40 40.94 -2.70
N LEU A 333 2.55 41.07 -3.35
CA LEU A 333 3.13 40.08 -4.26
C LEU A 333 3.41 38.72 -3.55
N SER A 334 3.12 38.61 -2.24
CA SER A 334 3.48 37.50 -1.35
C SER A 334 2.30 36.63 -0.89
N SER A 335 1.06 36.96 -1.27
CA SER A 335 -0.10 36.16 -0.84
C SER A 335 -0.35 35.05 -1.86
N MET A 336 0.21 33.86 -1.61
CA MET A 336 -0.21 32.61 -2.28
C MET A 336 -1.56 32.18 -1.70
N ALA A 337 -2.58 33.01 -1.92
CA ALA A 337 -3.94 32.77 -1.44
C ALA A 337 -4.77 32.00 -2.47
N GLY A 338 -5.64 31.15 -1.96
CA GLY A 338 -6.60 30.36 -2.74
C GLY A 338 -6.00 29.13 -3.41
N GLY A 339 -6.76 28.61 -4.38
CA GLY A 339 -6.43 27.44 -5.17
C GLY A 339 -6.48 27.71 -6.67
N LEU A 340 -6.76 26.66 -7.45
CA LEU A 340 -6.78 26.73 -8.92
C LEU A 340 -8.16 27.02 -9.51
N GLY A 341 -9.23 26.89 -8.74
CA GLY A 341 -10.61 27.14 -9.18
C GLY A 341 -11.12 26.14 -10.24
N LEU A 342 -10.58 24.92 -10.27
CA LEU A 342 -10.99 23.87 -11.20
C LEU A 342 -12.35 23.27 -10.81
N THR A 343 -13.09 22.82 -11.82
CA THR A 343 -14.36 22.12 -11.59
C THR A 343 -14.12 20.72 -11.01
N ILE A 344 -15.14 20.13 -10.38
CA ILE A 344 -15.06 18.76 -9.86
C ILE A 344 -14.76 17.75 -10.98
N GLN A 345 -15.25 18.03 -12.20
CA GLN A 345 -14.99 17.22 -13.39
C GLN A 345 -13.52 17.28 -13.78
N ASP A 346 -12.94 18.48 -13.88
CA ASP A 346 -11.53 18.68 -14.21
C ASP A 346 -10.62 18.00 -13.19
N VAL A 347 -10.93 18.14 -11.89
CA VAL A 347 -10.19 17.44 -10.82
C VAL A 347 -10.26 15.93 -10.98
N GLY A 348 -11.44 15.37 -11.27
CA GLY A 348 -11.59 13.94 -11.52
C GLY A 348 -10.75 13.45 -12.70
N VAL A 349 -10.76 14.18 -13.82
CA VAL A 349 -9.96 13.86 -15.01
C VAL A 349 -8.46 13.93 -14.69
N VAL A 350 -8.00 15.02 -14.06
CA VAL A 350 -6.60 15.20 -13.67
C VAL A 350 -6.13 14.08 -12.74
N MET A 351 -6.95 13.68 -11.76
CA MET A 351 -6.65 12.57 -10.85
C MET A 351 -6.61 11.21 -11.57
N SER A 352 -7.44 11.02 -12.59
CA SER A 352 -7.40 9.80 -13.41
C SER A 352 -6.15 9.72 -14.28
N VAL A 353 -5.74 10.84 -14.91
CA VAL A 353 -4.45 10.90 -15.62
C VAL A 353 -3.29 10.70 -14.64
N ASN A 354 -3.38 11.23 -13.42
CA ASN A 354 -2.41 10.95 -12.36
C ASN A 354 -2.27 9.44 -12.09
N GLY A 355 -3.37 8.69 -12.08
CA GLY A 355 -3.35 7.23 -11.95
C GLY A 355 -2.60 6.54 -13.11
N ILE A 356 -2.71 7.05 -14.34
CA ILE A 356 -1.97 6.53 -15.51
C ILE A 356 -0.47 6.84 -15.39
N ILE A 357 -0.12 8.07 -15.00
CA ILE A 357 1.28 8.46 -14.73
C ILE A 357 1.85 7.56 -13.64
N ALA A 358 1.10 7.35 -12.57
CA ALA A 358 1.49 6.49 -11.46
C ALA A 358 1.76 5.05 -11.91
N LEU A 359 0.86 4.48 -12.72
CA LEU A 359 1.05 3.14 -13.29
C LEU A 359 2.31 3.05 -14.17
N GLY A 360 2.57 4.07 -15.00
CA GLY A 360 3.80 4.13 -15.81
C GLY A 360 5.07 4.19 -14.97
N VAL A 361 5.08 5.01 -13.92
CA VAL A 361 6.20 5.09 -12.98
C VAL A 361 6.40 3.75 -12.25
N GLN A 362 5.32 3.11 -11.79
CA GLN A 362 5.40 1.83 -11.10
C GLN A 362 5.89 0.69 -12.01
N ALA A 363 5.40 0.62 -13.25
CA ALA A 363 5.69 -0.48 -14.17
C ALA A 363 7.08 -0.37 -14.83
N ILE A 364 7.54 0.86 -15.10
CA ILE A 364 8.76 1.11 -15.88
C ILE A 364 9.86 1.68 -15.00
N VAL A 365 9.58 2.78 -14.28
CA VAL A 365 10.62 3.53 -13.55
C VAL A 365 11.10 2.74 -12.33
N PHE A 366 10.19 2.09 -11.58
CA PHE A 366 10.58 1.35 -10.38
C PHE A 366 11.55 0.20 -10.65
N PRO A 367 11.27 -0.77 -11.55
CA PRO A 367 12.21 -1.87 -11.80
C PRO A 367 13.57 -1.38 -12.32
N LEU A 368 13.57 -0.39 -13.21
CA LEU A 368 14.81 0.18 -13.77
C LEU A 368 15.64 0.89 -12.70
N ALA A 369 15.01 1.72 -11.87
CA ALA A 369 15.69 2.45 -10.81
C ALA A 369 16.21 1.50 -9.72
N ALA A 370 15.45 0.45 -9.37
CA ALA A 370 15.86 -0.55 -8.40
C ALA A 370 17.04 -1.39 -8.91
N ALA A 371 17.04 -1.76 -10.20
CA ALA A 371 18.15 -2.48 -10.81
C ALA A 371 19.41 -1.62 -10.93
N TRP A 372 19.28 -0.33 -11.23
CA TRP A 372 20.42 0.56 -11.45
C TRP A 372 21.04 1.11 -10.16
N LEU A 373 20.23 1.50 -9.17
CA LEU A 373 20.72 2.12 -7.93
C LEU A 373 20.81 1.14 -6.75
N GLY A 374 20.15 -0.03 -6.84
CA GLY A 374 19.91 -0.89 -5.70
C GLY A 374 18.90 -0.29 -4.72
N VAL A 375 18.29 -1.16 -3.90
CA VAL A 375 17.15 -0.81 -3.03
C VAL A 375 17.51 0.27 -1.99
N TRP A 376 18.71 0.17 -1.37
CA TRP A 376 19.13 1.10 -0.32
C TRP A 376 19.44 2.51 -0.83
N LYS A 377 20.20 2.65 -1.93
CA LYS A 377 20.48 3.99 -2.48
C LYS A 377 19.20 4.60 -3.05
N LEU A 378 18.35 3.79 -3.69
CA LEU A 378 17.03 4.22 -4.16
C LEU A 378 16.21 4.79 -3.00
N PHE A 379 16.12 4.09 -1.86
CA PHE A 379 15.43 4.57 -0.66
C PHE A 379 15.90 5.97 -0.22
N ILE A 380 17.23 6.16 -0.13
CA ILE A 380 17.84 7.41 0.30
C ILE A 380 17.48 8.54 -0.68
N VAL A 381 17.74 8.32 -1.98
CA VAL A 381 17.51 9.33 -3.02
C VAL A 381 16.04 9.75 -3.05
N THR A 382 15.13 8.78 -3.06
CA THR A 382 13.70 9.06 -3.18
C THR A 382 13.14 9.73 -1.93
N THR A 383 13.67 9.41 -0.74
CA THR A 383 13.20 10.03 0.51
C THR A 383 13.75 11.44 0.68
N ILE A 384 15.02 11.69 0.34
CA ILE A 384 15.65 13.02 0.44
C ILE A 384 15.06 13.99 -0.57
N LEU A 385 14.74 13.53 -1.78
CA LEU A 385 14.18 14.40 -2.83
C LEU A 385 12.66 14.56 -2.75
N HIS A 386 11.94 13.70 -2.01
CA HIS A 386 10.49 13.78 -1.88
C HIS A 386 9.95 15.17 -1.46
N PRO A 387 10.57 15.90 -0.50
CA PRO A 387 10.09 17.24 -0.10
C PRO A 387 9.91 18.22 -1.27
N LEU A 388 10.67 18.05 -2.37
CA LEU A 388 10.51 18.85 -3.58
C LEU A 388 9.08 18.82 -4.12
N ALA A 389 8.41 17.67 -4.05
CA ALA A 389 7.03 17.50 -4.53
C ALA A 389 6.02 18.39 -3.78
N TYR A 390 6.31 18.75 -2.52
CA TYR A 390 5.45 19.65 -1.72
C TYR A 390 5.77 21.12 -1.98
N ILE A 391 7.04 21.44 -2.20
CA ILE A 391 7.49 22.81 -2.41
C ILE A 391 6.95 23.35 -3.74
N ILE A 392 6.92 22.55 -4.80
CA ILE A 392 6.55 23.00 -6.14
C ILE A 392 5.04 23.26 -6.33
N VAL A 393 4.16 22.55 -5.62
CA VAL A 393 2.70 22.56 -5.88
C VAL A 393 2.05 23.94 -5.63
N PRO A 394 2.33 24.66 -4.54
CA PRO A 394 1.74 25.99 -4.32
C PRO A 394 2.05 27.01 -5.42
N TYR A 395 3.17 26.85 -6.14
CA TYR A 395 3.54 27.77 -7.22
C TYR A 395 2.64 27.63 -8.46
N LEU A 396 1.79 26.60 -8.55
CA LEU A 396 0.80 26.45 -9.61
C LEU A 396 -0.18 27.64 -9.67
N VAL A 397 -0.45 28.30 -8.53
CA VAL A 397 -1.33 29.50 -8.49
C VAL A 397 -0.77 30.64 -9.34
N LEU A 398 0.56 30.72 -9.46
CA LEU A 398 1.27 31.78 -10.19
C LEU A 398 1.34 31.52 -11.70
N LEU A 399 1.01 30.31 -12.17
CA LEU A 399 1.06 29.98 -13.59
C LEU A 399 -0.08 30.65 -14.37
N PRO A 400 0.17 31.16 -15.58
CA PRO A 400 -0.89 31.58 -16.48
C PRO A 400 -1.74 30.37 -16.90
N GLU A 401 -2.99 30.62 -17.29
CA GLU A 401 -3.96 29.56 -17.63
C GLU A 401 -3.47 28.61 -18.72
N GLU A 402 -2.70 29.12 -19.70
CA GLU A 402 -2.11 28.33 -20.79
C GLU A 402 -1.13 27.26 -20.30
N TRP A 403 -0.40 27.54 -19.22
CA TRP A 403 0.63 26.65 -18.65
C TRP A 403 0.14 25.86 -17.43
N LEU A 404 -1.12 26.06 -17.02
CA LEU A 404 -1.66 25.47 -15.80
C LEU A 404 -1.69 23.94 -15.85
N TYR A 405 -2.33 23.35 -16.86
CA TYR A 405 -2.43 21.89 -17.02
C TYR A 405 -1.06 21.21 -17.22
N PRO A 406 -0.17 21.71 -18.11
CA PRO A 406 1.20 21.20 -18.18
C PRO A 406 1.93 21.27 -16.83
N GLY A 407 1.79 22.36 -16.08
CA GLY A 407 2.36 22.52 -14.75
C GLY A 407 1.83 21.52 -13.74
N ILE A 408 0.51 21.30 -13.73
CA ILE A 408 -0.16 20.28 -12.88
C ILE A 408 0.45 18.90 -13.16
N TYR A 409 0.50 18.47 -14.43
CA TYR A 409 1.02 17.15 -14.78
C TYR A 409 2.52 17.01 -14.51
N ALA A 410 3.31 18.09 -14.65
CA ALA A 410 4.71 18.09 -14.24
C ALA A 410 4.85 17.87 -12.72
N CYS A 411 4.09 18.60 -11.91
CA CYS A 411 4.10 18.43 -10.44
C CYS A 411 3.67 17.02 -10.02
N LEU A 412 2.62 16.49 -10.63
CA LEU A 412 2.13 15.13 -10.37
C LEU A 412 3.12 14.06 -10.80
N THR A 413 3.84 14.26 -11.91
CA THR A 413 4.90 13.35 -12.35
C THR A 413 6.05 13.33 -11.34
N VAL A 414 6.52 14.50 -10.90
CA VAL A 414 7.57 14.61 -9.87
C VAL A 414 7.13 13.92 -8.57
N ARG A 415 5.89 14.18 -8.13
CA ARG A 415 5.30 13.53 -6.96
C ARG A 415 5.26 12.00 -7.11
N ASN A 416 4.77 11.50 -8.24
CA ASN A 416 4.62 10.06 -8.48
C ASN A 416 5.98 9.35 -8.52
N ILE A 417 7.00 9.96 -9.13
CA ILE A 417 8.38 9.40 -9.12
C ILE A 417 8.81 9.14 -7.68
N PHE A 418 8.70 10.10 -6.76
CA PHE A 418 9.16 9.87 -5.40
C PHE A 418 8.21 9.02 -4.55
N ALA A 419 6.89 9.21 -4.67
CA ALA A 419 5.93 8.51 -3.83
C ALA A 419 5.81 7.02 -4.15
N ILE A 420 5.83 6.66 -5.42
CA ILE A 420 5.62 5.28 -5.86
C ILE A 420 6.86 4.43 -5.63
N LEU A 421 8.06 5.03 -5.72
CA LEU A 421 9.32 4.32 -5.48
C LEU A 421 9.54 4.03 -3.99
N VAL A 422 9.21 4.97 -3.09
CA VAL A 422 9.50 4.82 -1.65
C VAL A 422 8.74 3.66 -1.01
N TYR A 423 7.44 3.48 -1.31
CA TYR A 423 6.60 2.51 -0.61
C TYR A 423 7.09 1.05 -0.77
N PRO A 424 7.31 0.51 -1.99
CA PRO A 424 7.85 -0.83 -2.17
C PRO A 424 9.25 -0.99 -1.56
N VAL A 425 10.09 0.03 -1.68
CA VAL A 425 11.46 0.02 -1.15
C VAL A 425 11.48 -0.12 0.37
N ILE A 426 10.65 0.63 1.10
CA ILE A 426 10.53 0.51 2.56
C ILE A 426 10.09 -0.90 2.96
N LEU A 427 9.13 -1.49 2.24
CA LEU A 427 8.66 -2.85 2.53
C LEU A 427 9.75 -3.90 2.31
N ILE A 428 10.56 -3.75 1.25
CA ILE A 428 11.71 -4.63 0.99
C ILE A 428 12.74 -4.50 2.12
N LEU A 429 13.11 -3.27 2.50
CA LEU A 429 14.06 -3.02 3.58
C LEU A 429 13.57 -3.55 4.94
N LEU A 430 12.26 -3.46 5.20
CA LEU A 430 11.65 -3.99 6.42
C LEU A 430 11.76 -5.52 6.48
N LYS A 431 11.53 -6.20 5.34
CA LYS A 431 11.73 -7.64 5.20
C LYS A 431 13.19 -8.04 5.40
N GLU A 432 14.14 -7.33 4.78
CA GLU A 432 15.58 -7.59 4.93
C GLU A 432 16.10 -7.37 6.36
N ALA A 433 15.48 -6.44 7.08
CA ALA A 433 15.80 -6.12 8.47
C ALA A 433 15.19 -7.10 9.48
N SER A 434 14.25 -7.96 9.07
CA SER A 434 13.62 -8.94 9.95
C SER A 434 14.67 -9.97 10.44
N PRO A 435 14.78 -10.22 11.76
CA PRO A 435 15.73 -11.19 12.30
C PRO A 435 15.45 -12.63 11.87
N ALA A 436 14.18 -13.00 11.80
CA ALA A 436 13.72 -14.32 11.41
C ALA A 436 12.40 -14.26 10.61
N PRO A 437 12.13 -15.25 9.73
CA PRO A 437 10.87 -15.35 9.02
C PRO A 437 9.64 -15.47 9.94
N SER A 438 9.78 -16.13 11.08
CA SER A 438 8.71 -16.33 12.09
C SER A 438 8.21 -15.02 12.72
N CYS A 439 9.04 -13.98 12.71
CA CYS A 439 8.76 -12.68 13.33
C CYS A 439 8.24 -11.65 12.33
N LEU A 440 8.36 -11.94 11.03
CA LEU A 440 8.03 -11.02 9.93
C LEU A 440 6.58 -10.58 9.99
N GLY A 441 5.70 -11.46 10.46
CA GLY A 441 4.33 -11.10 10.64
C GLY A 441 4.09 -10.05 11.72
N LYS A 442 4.69 -10.21 12.91
CA LYS A 442 4.58 -9.21 14.00
C LYS A 442 5.09 -7.85 13.54
N ILE A 443 6.18 -7.83 12.78
CA ILE A 443 6.77 -6.63 12.20
C ILE A 443 5.82 -5.98 11.18
N ASN A 444 5.28 -6.75 10.24
CA ASN A 444 4.36 -6.24 9.22
C ASN A 444 3.03 -5.79 9.80
N GLY A 445 2.51 -6.49 10.81
CA GLY A 445 1.30 -6.09 11.53
C GLY A 445 1.46 -4.73 12.22
N LEU A 446 2.61 -4.51 12.88
CA LEU A 446 2.93 -3.21 13.46
C LEU A 446 3.09 -2.14 12.37
N ALA A 447 3.83 -2.44 11.29
CA ALA A 447 4.04 -1.54 10.17
C ALA A 447 2.72 -1.11 9.49
N ALA A 448 1.82 -2.06 9.23
CA ALA A 448 0.50 -1.80 8.66
C ALA A 448 -0.37 -0.95 9.60
N SER A 449 -0.36 -1.26 10.90
CA SER A 449 -1.11 -0.50 11.92
C SER A 449 -0.58 0.93 12.04
N THR A 450 0.74 1.12 12.10
CA THR A 450 1.37 2.44 12.10
C THR A 450 0.99 3.22 10.85
N GLY A 451 1.07 2.59 9.67
CA GLY A 451 0.66 3.22 8.41
C GLY A 451 -0.82 3.61 8.39
N ALA A 452 -1.72 2.79 8.95
CA ALA A 452 -3.14 3.10 9.06
C ALA A 452 -3.42 4.26 10.02
N ALA A 453 -2.77 4.29 11.18
CA ALA A 453 -2.89 5.38 12.15
C ALA A 453 -2.40 6.71 11.54
N CYS A 454 -1.24 6.69 10.88
CA CYS A 454 -0.68 7.85 10.20
C CYS A 454 -1.59 8.38 9.09
N ARG A 455 -2.16 7.51 8.23
CA ARG A 455 -3.14 7.91 7.20
C ARG A 455 -4.40 8.52 7.80
N THR A 456 -4.87 7.96 8.91
CA THR A 456 -6.08 8.43 9.58
C THR A 456 -5.92 9.85 10.12
N LEU A 457 -4.77 10.15 10.71
CA LEU A 457 -4.46 11.46 11.29
C LEU A 457 -4.08 12.50 10.23
N ALA A 458 -3.45 12.07 9.13
CA ALA A 458 -2.94 12.95 8.08
C ALA A 458 -4.03 13.84 7.46
N SER A 459 -5.15 13.26 7.03
CA SER A 459 -6.18 14.01 6.28
C SER A 459 -6.84 15.11 7.12
N PRO A 460 -7.32 14.85 8.36
CA PRO A 460 -7.87 15.90 9.22
C PRO A 460 -6.83 16.98 9.56
N ILE A 461 -5.60 16.61 9.92
CA ILE A 461 -4.56 17.59 10.28
C ILE A 461 -4.20 18.46 9.07
N ALA A 462 -4.03 17.86 7.89
CA ALA A 462 -3.79 18.61 6.65
C ALA A 462 -4.97 19.55 6.33
N GLY A 463 -6.20 19.11 6.58
CA GLY A 463 -7.41 19.93 6.45
C GLY A 463 -7.42 21.15 7.38
N ILE A 464 -7.01 21.00 8.65
CA ILE A 464 -6.86 22.12 9.60
C ILE A 464 -5.79 23.08 9.10
N LEU A 465 -4.63 22.58 8.68
CA LEU A 465 -3.54 23.40 8.18
C LEU A 465 -3.95 24.20 6.93
N TYR A 466 -4.75 23.58 6.05
CA TYR A 466 -5.29 24.26 4.88
C TYR A 466 -6.33 25.32 5.27
N GLY A 467 -7.20 25.02 6.24
CA GLY A 467 -8.16 25.98 6.80
C GLY A 467 -7.49 27.21 7.40
N ILE A 468 -6.46 27.01 8.24
CA ILE A 468 -5.62 28.11 8.74
C ILE A 468 -5.01 28.89 7.58
N GLY A 469 -4.55 28.19 6.54
CA GLY A 469 -4.04 28.79 5.30
C GLY A 469 -5.06 29.67 4.57
N ILE A 470 -6.35 29.31 4.58
CA ILE A 470 -7.42 30.15 4.04
C ILE A 470 -7.59 31.40 4.90
N ASP A 471 -7.64 31.28 6.23
CA ASP A 471 -7.87 32.42 7.14
C ASP A 471 -6.75 33.46 7.10
N ILE A 472 -5.51 33.04 6.84
CA ILE A 472 -4.34 33.93 6.76
C ILE A 472 -4.00 34.36 5.31
N ASP A 473 -4.83 34.02 4.32
CA ASP A 473 -4.58 34.25 2.89
C ASP A 473 -3.23 33.68 2.40
N PHE A 474 -2.88 32.49 2.89
CA PHE A 474 -1.64 31.77 2.57
C PHE A 474 -1.82 30.23 2.60
N THR A 475 -2.46 29.69 1.56
CA THR A 475 -2.78 28.25 1.45
C THR A 475 -1.54 27.37 1.24
N ALA A 476 -0.43 27.97 0.78
CA ALA A 476 0.87 27.32 0.67
C ALA A 476 1.40 26.74 2.00
N LEU A 477 0.94 27.27 3.15
CA LEU A 477 1.30 26.80 4.48
C LEU A 477 1.09 25.29 4.64
N ALA A 478 -0.07 24.77 4.23
CA ALA A 478 -0.41 23.35 4.42
C ALA A 478 0.55 22.42 3.66
N TRP A 479 0.95 22.83 2.46
CA TRP A 479 1.91 22.11 1.63
C TRP A 479 3.30 22.12 2.26
N TRP A 480 3.78 23.29 2.71
CA TRP A 480 5.11 23.42 3.29
C TRP A 480 5.24 22.76 4.66
N VAL A 481 4.21 22.79 5.50
CA VAL A 481 4.19 22.04 6.76
C VAL A 481 4.23 20.53 6.47
N SER A 482 3.48 20.05 5.47
CA SER A 482 3.54 18.65 5.04
C SER A 482 4.93 18.29 4.46
N GLY A 483 5.53 19.20 3.69
CA GLY A 483 6.91 19.08 3.22
C GLY A 483 7.94 19.07 4.36
N GLY A 484 7.68 19.81 5.45
CA GLY A 484 8.46 19.74 6.68
C GLY A 484 8.45 18.36 7.32
N VAL A 485 7.29 17.68 7.33
CA VAL A 485 7.21 16.28 7.78
C VAL A 485 8.01 15.35 6.86
N ALA A 486 7.99 15.58 5.54
CA ALA A 486 8.84 14.83 4.61
C ALA A 486 10.34 15.09 4.85
N ILE A 487 10.75 16.32 5.22
CA ILE A 487 12.12 16.66 5.62
C ILE A 487 12.52 15.92 6.89
N VAL A 488 11.62 15.81 7.88
CA VAL A 488 11.86 14.99 9.07
C VAL A 488 12.12 13.53 8.67
N GLY A 489 11.36 13.00 7.71
CA GLY A 489 11.62 11.69 7.10
C GLY A 489 13.01 11.60 6.46
N ALA A 490 13.40 12.59 5.66
CA ALA A 490 14.73 12.66 5.04
C ALA A 490 15.87 12.70 6.06
N ILE A 491 15.70 13.42 7.18
CA ILE A 491 16.66 13.46 8.28
C ILE A 491 16.71 12.09 8.99
N GLN A 492 15.54 11.48 9.20
CA GLN A 492 15.41 10.21 9.91
C GLN A 492 16.14 9.05 9.20
N VAL A 493 16.25 9.09 7.86
CA VAL A 493 17.01 8.10 7.07
C VAL A 493 18.46 7.96 7.53
N PHE A 494 19.13 9.04 7.94
CA PHE A 494 20.54 9.00 8.38
C PHE A 494 20.74 8.24 9.70
N PHE A 495 19.68 8.03 10.48
CA PHE A 495 19.73 7.28 11.73
C PHE A 495 19.43 5.78 11.55
N ILE A 496 19.12 5.35 10.32
CA ILE A 496 18.88 3.94 10.00
C ILE A 496 20.21 3.25 9.77
N ASN A 497 20.64 2.43 10.73
CA ASN A 497 21.88 1.67 10.60
C ASN A 497 21.78 0.68 9.43
N ARG A 498 22.61 0.88 8.39
CA ARG A 498 22.89 -0.15 7.38
C ARG A 498 23.77 -1.21 8.05
N LYS A 499 23.29 -2.45 8.17
CA LYS A 499 24.22 -3.58 8.33
C LYS A 499 24.96 -3.68 7.00
N LYS A 500 26.26 -3.40 6.99
CA LYS A 500 27.12 -3.71 5.85
C LYS A 500 27.01 -5.23 5.63
N SER A 501 26.70 -5.66 4.42
CA SER A 501 26.69 -7.08 4.02
C SER A 501 28.15 -7.57 3.90
N SER A 502 28.92 -7.39 4.97
CA SER A 502 30.32 -7.81 5.07
C SER A 502 30.47 -8.52 6.42
N GLU A 503 29.52 -9.39 6.75
CA GLU A 503 29.75 -10.36 7.82
C GLU A 503 30.51 -11.53 7.19
N TRP A 504 31.80 -11.57 7.50
CA TRP A 504 32.65 -12.74 7.26
C TRP A 504 32.01 -13.93 7.95
N HIS A 505 31.51 -14.90 7.18
CA HIS A 505 30.97 -16.12 7.78
C HIS A 505 32.15 -17.04 8.08
N GLN A 506 32.54 -17.10 9.36
CA GLN A 506 33.63 -17.95 9.81
C GLN A 506 33.08 -19.33 10.18
N VAL A 507 33.16 -20.28 9.25
CA VAL A 507 32.78 -21.67 9.53
C VAL A 507 33.90 -22.32 10.33
N ARG A 508 33.62 -22.71 11.58
CA ARG A 508 34.57 -23.42 12.45
C ARG A 508 34.10 -24.86 12.60
N ALA A 509 34.95 -25.83 12.23
CA ALA A 509 34.67 -27.24 12.50
C ALA A 509 34.57 -27.46 14.02
N ARG A 510 33.43 -27.98 14.51
CA ARG A 510 33.16 -28.16 15.95
C ARG A 510 33.97 -29.30 16.58
N ALA A 511 34.57 -30.19 15.78
CA ALA A 511 35.42 -31.27 16.27
C ALA A 511 36.69 -31.40 15.42
N PRO A 512 37.89 -31.46 16.02
CA PRO A 512 39.07 -31.91 15.30
C PRO A 512 38.85 -33.37 14.88
N CYS A 513 39.14 -33.70 13.62
CA CYS A 513 39.15 -35.08 13.15
C CYS A 513 40.12 -35.88 14.05
N ARG A 514 39.59 -36.71 14.96
CA ARG A 514 40.38 -37.52 15.92
C ARG A 514 41.27 -38.59 15.26
N PHE A 515 41.22 -38.70 13.93
CA PHE A 515 42.00 -39.66 13.14
C PHE A 515 43.28 -39.07 12.52
N MET A 516 43.59 -37.78 12.75
CA MET A 516 44.81 -37.17 12.22
C MET A 516 45.94 -37.17 13.27
N PRO A 517 47.16 -37.59 12.93
CA PRO A 517 48.29 -37.58 13.85
C PRO A 517 48.57 -36.16 14.38
N PRO A 518 49.08 -36.02 15.63
CA PRO A 518 49.15 -34.74 16.34
C PRO A 518 50.05 -33.68 15.69
N GLU A 519 50.87 -34.02 14.69
CA GLU A 519 51.77 -33.08 14.01
C GLU A 519 51.12 -32.30 12.84
N GLU A 520 49.91 -32.66 12.39
CA GLU A 520 49.19 -32.01 11.28
C GLU A 520 47.91 -31.28 11.71
N HIS A 521 47.90 -30.64 12.88
CA HIS A 521 46.77 -29.79 13.30
C HIS A 521 46.78 -28.45 12.53
N ARG A 522 46.41 -28.46 11.25
CA ARG A 522 45.95 -27.24 10.59
C ARG A 522 44.49 -27.01 11.01
N GLN A 523 44.24 -25.89 11.67
CA GLN A 523 42.88 -25.38 11.79
C GLN A 523 42.43 -25.01 10.38
N ASP A 524 41.69 -25.90 9.71
CA ASP A 524 41.07 -25.59 8.42
C ASP A 524 39.97 -24.56 8.65
N ILE A 525 40.35 -23.29 8.65
CA ILE A 525 39.44 -22.17 8.66
C ILE A 525 39.04 -21.93 7.20
N VAL A 526 37.85 -22.39 6.83
CA VAL A 526 37.26 -22.07 5.53
C VAL A 526 36.56 -20.72 5.65
N HIS A 527 37.21 -19.68 5.15
CA HIS A 527 36.61 -18.35 5.04
C HIS A 527 35.73 -18.31 3.78
N ILE A 528 34.42 -18.26 3.95
CA ILE A 528 33.49 -18.03 2.84
C ILE A 528 33.20 -16.54 2.80
N VAL A 529 33.70 -15.86 1.76
CA VAL A 529 33.38 -14.47 1.47
C VAL A 529 32.22 -14.48 0.48
N VAL A 530 31.06 -13.98 0.91
CA VAL A 530 29.95 -13.67 0.01
C VAL A 530 30.11 -12.19 -0.34
N GLN A 531 30.71 -11.89 -1.49
CA GLN A 531 30.78 -10.53 -2.02
C GLN A 531 29.47 -10.21 -2.75
N ASP A 532 28.83 -9.08 -2.42
CA ASP A 532 27.74 -8.52 -3.21
C ASP A 532 28.31 -8.05 -4.57
N GLU A 533 27.57 -8.23 -5.68
CA GLU A 533 28.02 -7.86 -7.04
C GLU A 533 28.46 -6.37 -7.16
N GLU A 534 27.92 -5.47 -6.33
CA GLU A 534 28.34 -4.06 -6.27
C GLU A 534 29.78 -3.87 -5.77
N GLU A 535 30.32 -4.77 -4.93
CA GLU A 535 31.69 -4.67 -4.42
C GLU A 535 32.72 -5.20 -5.43
N GLN A 536 32.34 -6.15 -6.30
CA GLN A 536 33.22 -6.63 -7.38
C GLN A 536 33.52 -5.56 -8.43
N GLU A 537 32.55 -4.71 -8.79
CA GLU A 537 32.78 -3.60 -9.74
C GLU A 537 33.68 -2.50 -9.15
N VAL A 538 33.59 -2.26 -7.85
CA VAL A 538 34.45 -1.28 -7.16
C VAL A 538 35.87 -1.81 -7.03
N GLU A 539 36.05 -3.07 -6.62
CA GLU A 539 37.37 -3.72 -6.54
C GLU A 539 38.02 -3.87 -7.92
N ALA A 540 37.25 -4.19 -8.97
CA ALA A 540 37.77 -4.27 -10.34
C ALA A 540 38.24 -2.91 -10.87
N ASN A 541 37.50 -1.83 -10.57
CA ASN A 541 37.89 -0.46 -10.93
C ASN A 541 39.07 0.06 -10.10
N GLU A 542 39.17 -0.33 -8.82
CA GLU A 542 40.32 0.01 -7.97
C GLU A 542 41.59 -0.74 -8.40
N GLN A 543 41.46 -2.02 -8.77
CA GLN A 543 42.57 -2.80 -9.33
C GLN A 543 43.02 -2.28 -10.70
N GLN A 544 42.09 -1.85 -11.57
CA GLN A 544 42.44 -1.21 -12.83
C GLN A 544 43.13 0.15 -12.64
N ARG A 545 42.77 0.92 -11.60
CA ARG A 545 43.45 2.18 -11.24
C ARG A 545 44.83 1.98 -10.60
N LEU A 546 45.06 0.84 -9.95
CA LEU A 546 46.37 0.50 -9.38
C LEU A 546 47.32 -0.14 -10.42
N LEU A 547 46.78 -0.59 -11.56
CA LEU A 547 47.53 -1.16 -12.68
C LEU A 547 47.77 -0.17 -13.85
N ALA A 548 47.20 1.03 -13.78
CA ALA A 548 47.44 2.16 -14.69
C ALA A 548 48.32 3.21 -14.02
#